data_AF-A0A1H3G8H3-F1
#
_entry.id   AF-A0A1H3G8H3-F1
#
_cell.length_a   1.000
_cell.length_b   1.000
_cell.length_c   1.000
_cell.angle_alpha   90.00
_cell.angle_beta   90.00
_cell.angle_gamma   90.00
#
_symmetry.space_group_name_H-M   'P 1'
#
loop_
_entity.id
_entity.type
_entity.pdbx_description
1 polymer ?
#
loop_
_entity_poly.entity_id
_entity_poly.type
_entity_poly.pdbx_seq_one_letter_code
_entity_poly.pdbx_strand_id
1 'polypeptide(L)'
;MENNDTIFITIEEIKNDLKTAKWTTRLDDYNNYVKEYIKHYKKSLKGNPISLAKYPYMKIKSELLAERIKNAEDKSVLTKKQIKRFLKINTKLESASYE
;
A
#
# COMPACT_ATOMS: atom_id res chain seq x y z
N MET A 1 -16.22 -22.48 36.14
CA MET A 1 -16.66 -22.35 34.73
C MET A 1 -15.92 -21.16 34.17
N GLU A 2 -14.72 -21.39 33.62
CA GLU A 2 -13.92 -20.31 33.06
C GLU A 2 -14.14 -20.21 31.54
N ASN A 3 -14.41 -18.98 31.11
CA ASN A 3 -13.67 -18.32 30.03
C ASN A 3 -13.87 -18.75 28.57
N ASN A 4 -14.77 -19.66 28.18
CA ASN A 4 -14.96 -19.96 26.75
C ASN A 4 -15.40 -18.73 25.92
N ASP A 5 -16.31 -17.90 26.44
CA ASP A 5 -16.75 -16.68 25.77
C ASP A 5 -15.65 -15.61 25.75
N THR A 6 -14.91 -15.47 26.86
CA THR A 6 -13.76 -14.56 26.98
C THR A 6 -12.65 -14.93 25.99
N ILE A 7 -12.31 -16.22 25.88
CA ILE A 7 -11.29 -16.74 24.95
C ILE A 7 -11.71 -16.49 23.51
N PHE A 8 -12.98 -16.69 23.17
CA PHE A 8 -13.50 -16.43 21.83
C PHE A 8 -13.38 -14.95 21.43
N ILE A 9 -13.74 -14.04 22.34
CA ILE A 9 -13.61 -12.59 22.15
C ILE A 9 -12.15 -12.22 21.88
N THR A 10 -11.21 -12.71 22.70
CA THR A 10 -9.78 -12.40 22.55
C THR A 10 -9.19 -12.90 21.22
N ILE A 11 -9.62 -14.07 20.73
CA ILE A 11 -9.16 -14.61 19.44
C ILE A 11 -9.62 -13.74 18.27
N GLU A 12 -10.84 -13.23 18.31
CA GLU A 12 -11.38 -12.42 17.23
C GLU A 12 -10.74 -11.02 17.18
N GLU A 13 -10.42 -10.46 18.35
CA GLU A 13 -9.64 -9.22 18.48
C GLU A 13 -8.24 -9.38 17.86
N ILE A 14 -7.52 -10.45 18.20
CA ILE A 14 -6.18 -10.74 17.63
C ILE A 14 -6.25 -10.88 16.10
N LYS A 15 -7.26 -11.58 15.57
CA LYS A 15 -7.42 -11.71 14.11
C LYS A 15 -7.66 -10.37 13.44
N ASN A 16 -8.46 -9.50 14.05
CA ASN A 16 -8.72 -8.16 13.54
C ASN A 16 -7.47 -7.28 13.58
N ASP A 17 -6.66 -7.38 14.63
CA ASP A 17 -5.38 -6.68 14.72
C ASP A 17 -4.39 -7.16 13.66
N LEU A 18 -4.27 -8.47 13.46
CA LEU A 18 -3.42 -9.05 12.41
C LEU A 18 -3.88 -8.63 11.02
N LYS A 19 -5.19 -8.63 10.76
CA LYS A 19 -5.76 -8.15 9.49
C LYS A 19 -5.44 -6.67 9.27
N THR A 20 -5.57 -5.84 10.31
CA THR A 20 -5.26 -4.41 10.28
C THR A 20 -3.77 -4.16 10.06
N ALA A 21 -2.89 -4.90 10.75
CA ALA A 21 -1.44 -4.82 10.59
C ALA A 21 -1.02 -5.18 9.17
N LYS A 22 -1.55 -6.28 8.61
CA LYS A 22 -1.30 -6.72 7.23
C LYS A 22 -1.53 -5.61 6.21
N TRP A 23 -2.69 -4.93 6.26
CA TRP A 23 -3.00 -3.87 5.30
C TRP A 23 -2.20 -2.60 5.53
N THR A 24 -1.81 -2.34 6.78
CA THR A 24 -0.90 -1.25 7.11
C THR A 24 0.47 -1.45 6.45
N THR A 25 1.04 -2.65 6.58
CA THR A 25 2.30 -3.02 5.91
C THR A 25 2.17 -2.96 4.38
N ARG A 26 1.06 -3.43 3.80
CA ARG A 26 0.85 -3.32 2.35
C ARG A 26 0.80 -1.87 1.86
N LEU A 27 0.25 -0.96 2.65
CA LEU A 27 0.28 0.48 2.36
C LEU A 27 1.67 1.08 2.52
N ASP A 28 2.49 0.60 3.46
CA ASP A 28 3.90 0.98 3.58
C ASP A 28 4.68 0.58 2.32
N ASP A 29 4.55 -0.67 1.90
CA ASP A 29 5.15 -1.20 0.67
C ASP A 29 4.72 -0.38 -0.55
N TYR A 30 3.40 -0.17 -0.70
CA TYR A 30 2.85 0.60 -1.82
C TYR A 30 3.45 2.01 -1.89
N ASN A 31 3.46 2.73 -0.75
CA ASN A 31 4.07 4.05 -0.67
C ASN A 31 5.56 4.02 -1.03
N ASN A 32 6.30 2.99 -0.63
CA ASN A 32 7.72 2.87 -0.93
C ASN A 32 7.97 2.64 -2.43
N TYR A 33 7.19 1.76 -3.06
CA TYR A 33 7.27 1.56 -4.51
C TYR A 33 6.90 2.82 -5.29
N VAL A 34 5.86 3.55 -4.88
CA VAL A 34 5.50 4.84 -5.50
C VAL A 34 6.62 5.87 -5.36
N LYS A 35 7.24 5.98 -4.18
CA LYS A 35 8.39 6.89 -3.97
C LYS A 35 9.57 6.54 -4.86
N GLU A 36 9.95 5.27 -4.93
CA GLU A 36 11.09 4.84 -5.75
C GLU A 36 10.77 4.90 -7.25
N TYR A 37 9.52 4.65 -7.66
CA TYR A 37 9.06 4.91 -9.03
C TYR A 37 9.27 6.36 -9.42
N ILE A 38 8.70 7.32 -8.66
CA ILE A 38 8.82 8.75 -8.97
C ILE A 38 10.29 9.18 -9.03
N LYS A 39 11.09 8.74 -8.06
CA LYS A 39 12.52 9.05 -7.97
C LYS A 39 13.30 8.53 -9.19
N HIS A 40 13.08 7.27 -9.58
CA HIS A 40 13.79 6.69 -10.71
C HIS A 40 13.25 7.21 -12.06
N TYR A 41 11.96 7.49 -12.17
CA TYR A 41 11.38 8.14 -13.34
C TYR A 41 12.01 9.53 -13.56
N LYS A 42 12.05 10.39 -12.55
CA LYS A 42 12.69 11.72 -12.69
C LYS A 42 14.18 11.64 -13.05
N LYS A 43 14.89 10.60 -12.60
CA LYS A 43 16.29 10.37 -12.97
C LYS A 43 16.44 9.78 -14.37
N SER A 44 15.51 8.94 -14.84
CA SER A 44 15.54 8.37 -16.18
C SER A 44 15.32 9.43 -17.25
N LEU A 45 14.47 10.43 -16.98
CA LEU A 45 14.31 11.62 -17.84
C LEU A 45 15.62 12.40 -18.05
N LYS A 46 16.55 12.31 -17.09
CA LYS A 46 17.89 12.91 -17.17
C LYS A 46 18.94 11.96 -17.78
N GLY A 47 18.52 10.86 -18.39
CA GLY A 47 19.40 9.88 -19.03
C GLY A 47 20.12 8.93 -18.08
N ASN A 48 19.71 8.80 -16.80
CA ASN A 48 20.36 7.89 -15.87
C ASN A 48 20.08 6.40 -16.23
N PRO A 49 21.08 5.60 -16.63
CA PRO A 49 20.85 4.24 -17.15
C PRO A 49 20.33 3.26 -16.10
N ILE A 50 20.81 3.37 -14.85
CA ILE A 50 20.31 2.54 -13.74
C ILE A 50 18.82 2.81 -13.51
N SER A 51 18.43 4.08 -13.59
CA SER A 51 17.05 4.48 -13.34
C SER A 51 16.13 4.13 -14.51
N LEU A 52 16.61 4.21 -15.75
CA LEU A 52 15.92 3.72 -16.95
C LEU A 52 15.51 2.24 -16.80
N ALA A 53 16.38 1.41 -16.23
CA ALA A 53 16.06 0.00 -15.97
C ALA A 53 15.15 -0.22 -14.74
N LYS A 54 15.27 0.63 -13.70
CA LYS A 54 14.56 0.42 -12.43
C LYS A 54 13.14 0.98 -12.40
N TYR A 55 12.88 2.14 -13.00
CA TYR A 55 11.56 2.77 -12.90
C TYR A 55 10.41 1.88 -13.40
N PRO A 56 10.54 1.07 -14.49
CA PRO A 56 9.45 0.21 -14.95
C PRO A 56 9.10 -0.87 -13.93
N TYR A 57 10.10 -1.46 -13.28
CA TYR A 57 9.89 -2.46 -12.23
C TYR A 57 9.15 -1.85 -11.02
N MET A 58 9.55 -0.65 -10.58
CA MET A 58 8.89 0.04 -9.47
C MET A 58 7.45 0.40 -9.81
N LYS A 59 7.19 0.83 -11.05
CA LYS A 59 5.84 1.10 -11.56
C LYS A 59 4.95 -0.13 -11.44
N ILE A 60 5.37 -1.26 -12.03
CA ILE A 60 4.60 -2.52 -12.03
C ILE A 60 4.31 -2.97 -10.59
N LYS A 61 5.30 -2.93 -9.69
CA LYS A 61 5.08 -3.31 -8.28
C LYS A 61 4.10 -2.39 -7.57
N SER A 62 4.15 -1.09 -7.85
CA SER A 62 3.20 -0.13 -7.28
C SER A 62 1.77 -0.35 -7.79
N GLU A 63 1.59 -0.61 -9.08
CA GLU A 63 0.28 -0.86 -9.70
C GLU A 63 -0.36 -2.14 -9.15
N LEU A 64 0.41 -3.24 -9.07
CA LEU A 64 -0.06 -4.50 -8.50
C LEU A 64 -0.48 -4.37 -7.03
N LEU A 65 0.21 -3.55 -6.25
CA LEU A 65 -0.18 -3.29 -4.86
C LEU A 65 -1.41 -2.38 -4.79
N ALA A 66 -1.49 -1.36 -5.64
CA ALA A 66 -2.66 -0.48 -5.71
C ALA A 66 -3.93 -1.28 -6.03
N GLU A 67 -3.88 -2.18 -7.00
CA GLU A 67 -4.99 -3.08 -7.35
C GLU A 67 -5.40 -3.97 -6.17
N ARG A 68 -4.42 -4.58 -5.49
CA ARG A 68 -4.70 -5.42 -4.31
C ARG A 68 -5.33 -4.65 -3.16
N ILE A 69 -4.88 -3.43 -2.92
CA ILE A 69 -5.44 -2.55 -1.89
C ILE A 69 -6.85 -2.11 -2.30
N LYS A 70 -7.08 -1.78 -3.58
CA LYS A 70 -8.39 -1.41 -4.11
C LYS A 70 -9.40 -2.55 -3.96
N ASN A 71 -9.02 -3.77 -4.33
CA ASN A 71 -9.83 -4.97 -4.12
C ASN A 71 -10.16 -5.23 -2.64
N ALA A 72 -9.30 -4.80 -1.71
CA ALA A 72 -9.58 -4.88 -0.27
C ALA A 72 -10.52 -3.78 0.20
N GLU A 73 -10.36 -2.55 -0.32
CA GLU A 73 -11.31 -1.46 -0.10
C GLU A 73 -12.71 -1.86 -0.55
N ASP A 74 -12.85 -2.40 -1.76
CA ASP A 74 -14.14 -2.79 -2.35
C ASP A 74 -14.82 -3.94 -1.57
N LYS A 75 -14.04 -4.72 -0.82
CA LYS A 75 -14.52 -5.76 0.10
C LYS A 75 -14.76 -5.25 1.52
N SER A 76 -14.71 -3.93 1.75
CA SER A 76 -14.84 -3.31 3.08
C SER A 76 -13.86 -3.87 4.13
N VAL A 77 -12.69 -4.32 3.68
CA VAL A 77 -11.66 -4.93 4.53
C VAL A 77 -10.75 -3.87 5.15
N LEU A 78 -10.63 -2.70 4.53
CA LEU A 78 -9.78 -1.61 5.00
C LEU A 78 -10.50 -0.72 6.00
N THR A 79 -9.73 -0.21 6.97
CA THR A 79 -10.22 0.84 7.87
C THR A 79 -10.24 2.20 7.17
N LYS A 80 -11.05 3.14 7.69
CA LYS A 80 -11.09 4.54 7.18
C LYS A 80 -9.71 5.20 7.14
N LYS A 81 -8.85 4.94 8.13
CA LYS A 81 -7.48 5.47 8.19
C LYS A 81 -6.62 4.91 7.05
N GLN A 82 -6.78 3.64 6.73
CA GLN A 82 -6.07 2.97 5.63
C GLN A 82 -6.53 3.47 4.27
N ILE A 83 -7.85 3.65 4.08
CA ILE A 83 -8.42 4.25 2.85
C ILE A 83 -7.88 5.67 2.65
N LYS A 84 -7.95 6.53 3.67
CA LYS A 84 -7.41 7.89 3.60
C LYS A 84 -5.91 7.90 3.23
N ARG A 85 -5.15 6.94 3.77
CA ARG A 85 -3.73 6.79 3.46
C ARG A 85 -3.52 6.36 2.00
N PHE A 86 -4.30 5.41 1.50
CA PHE A 86 -4.27 4.97 0.10
C PHE A 86 -4.51 6.13 -0.85
N LEU A 87 -5.59 6.89 -0.64
CA LEU A 87 -5.93 8.08 -1.44
C LEU A 87 -4.77 9.11 -1.43
N LYS A 88 -4.18 9.38 -0.27
CA LYS A 88 -3.03 10.30 -0.16
C LYS A 88 -1.83 9.86 -0.99
N ILE A 89 -1.57 8.55 -1.08
CA ILE A 89 -0.48 8.01 -1.90
C ILE A 89 -0.82 8.17 -3.39
N ASN A 90 -2.06 7.90 -3.80
CA ASN A 90 -2.51 8.06 -5.19
C ASN A 90 -2.40 9.52 -5.65
N THR A 91 -2.85 10.48 -4.84
CA THR A 91 -2.70 11.91 -5.15
C THR A 91 -1.24 12.31 -5.37
N LYS A 92 -0.31 11.74 -4.60
CA LYS A 92 1.13 12.00 -4.78
C LYS A 92 1.67 11.44 -6.10
N LEU A 93 1.16 10.29 -6.52
CA LEU A 93 1.54 9.67 -7.80
C LEU A 93 1.01 10.50 -8.98
N GLU A 94 -0.24 10.94 -8.90
CA GLU A 94 -0.87 11.82 -9.89
C GLU A 94 -0.10 13.13 -10.01
N SER A 95 0.16 13.83 -8.89
CA SER A 95 0.90 15.10 -8.91
C SER A 95 2.29 14.97 -9.53
N ALA A 96 2.97 13.83 -9.34
CA ALA A 96 4.29 13.59 -9.91
C ALA A 96 4.26 13.21 -11.40
N SER A 97 3.09 12.88 -11.95
CA SER A 97 2.91 12.53 -13.37
C SER A 97 2.59 13.75 -14.24
N TYR A 98 2.17 14.87 -13.63
CA TYR A 98 1.91 16.15 -14.29
C TYR A 98 3.09 17.15 -14.23
N GLU A 99 4.21 16.77 -13.59
CA GLU A 99 5.48 17.54 -13.53
C GLU A 99 6.51 17.01 -14.54
#